data_AF-A0A7C6EJ85-F1
#
_entry.id   AF-A0A7C6EJ85-F1
#
_cell.length_a   1.000
_cell.length_b   1.000
_cell.length_c   1.000
_cell.angle_alpha   90.00
_cell.angle_beta   90.00
_cell.angle_gamma   90.00
#
_symmetry.space_group_name_H-M   'P 1'
#
loop_
_entity.id
_entity.type
_entity.pdbx_description
1 polymer ?
#
loop_
_entity_poly.entity_id
_entity_poly.type
_entity_poly.pdbx_seq_one_letter_code
_entity_poly.pdbx_strand_id
1 'polypeptide(L)'
;LYVGEGRDYRIQFVNDLDSIITYLFLDLLELGEADIIADISTGQNFYVVALLEALRHLLVYRKLEHILDGHRLSFKISTITPPATARDEGPPEPQPVDFSEIDVKVFFEYPFRSTPRGAGKIVSLGDYVSKNLNEDIRNDIIRELVERFSEPFEKLKDLLNTCRIAFNALKHNAPLCFYHREIINLNDLSVDEALNLLKSILNHIESRKRVSIEKDERLVKVERIMVSRFNVVNTFLAIALFKSLQEKLGGLSAIRSPTLSEIEESFEEIYNALGLQLNTVFLSKEISDLRRAAEYLRDGEELLYAEALSRLGNKPGRPQDPKRNFFAHAGLTYDETLVRRDNGEVRVRYQEDCYGKIKGYLEAPL
;
A
#
# COMPACT_ATOMS: atom_id res chain seq x y z
N LEU A 1 -10.58 31.08 -20.43
CA LEU A 1 -10.14 32.13 -21.37
C LEU A 1 -10.17 33.44 -20.62
N TYR A 2 -9.04 34.13 -20.51
CA TYR A 2 -9.00 35.51 -20.01
C TYR A 2 -8.46 36.37 -21.16
N VAL A 3 -9.22 37.38 -21.55
CA VAL A 3 -8.86 38.36 -22.59
C VAL A 3 -8.97 39.71 -21.90
N GLY A 4 -7.82 40.28 -21.53
CA GLY A 4 -7.73 41.63 -20.98
C GLY A 4 -7.09 42.53 -22.03
N GLU A 5 -7.64 43.74 -22.22
CA GLU A 5 -7.21 44.67 -23.27
C GLU A 5 -5.75 45.13 -23.10
N GLY A 6 -4.85 44.59 -23.94
CA GLY A 6 -3.47 45.07 -24.08
C GLY A 6 -2.52 43.99 -24.58
N ARG A 7 -2.13 44.05 -25.87
CA ARG A 7 -1.22 43.10 -26.57
C ARG A 7 -1.38 41.65 -26.10
N ASP A 8 -2.55 41.10 -26.40
CA ASP A 8 -3.02 39.85 -25.79
C ASP A 8 -2.16 38.66 -26.22
N TYR A 9 -1.45 38.07 -25.25
CA TYR A 9 -0.86 36.74 -25.38
C TYR A 9 -1.89 35.71 -24.95
N ARG A 10 -2.05 34.64 -25.73
CA ARG A 10 -2.82 33.47 -25.34
C ARG A 10 -1.89 32.52 -24.59
N ILE A 11 -2.32 31.99 -23.45
CA ILE A 11 -1.57 30.95 -22.73
C ILE A 11 -2.28 29.61 -22.93
N GLN A 12 -1.57 28.62 -23.44
CA GLN A 12 -2.05 27.25 -23.57
C GLN A 12 -1.31 26.34 -22.59
N PHE A 13 -2.05 25.67 -21.72
CA PHE A 13 -1.52 24.63 -20.85
C PHE A 13 -1.74 23.28 -21.51
N VAL A 14 -0.66 22.53 -21.74
CA VAL A 14 -0.72 21.15 -22.23
C VAL A 14 -0.45 20.23 -21.06
N ASN A 15 -1.48 19.48 -20.67
CA ASN A 15 -1.46 18.54 -19.57
C ASN A 15 -2.57 17.48 -19.76
N ASP A 16 -2.56 16.41 -18.96
CA ASP A 16 -3.64 15.41 -18.94
C ASP A 16 -4.34 15.34 -17.57
N LEU A 17 -5.51 14.69 -17.55
CA LEU A 17 -6.33 14.56 -16.35
C LEU A 17 -5.59 13.78 -15.25
N ASP A 18 -4.88 12.71 -15.63
CA ASP A 18 -4.14 11.85 -14.71
C ASP A 18 -3.06 12.63 -13.95
N SER A 19 -2.34 13.52 -14.63
CA SER A 19 -1.34 14.38 -13.98
C SER A 19 -1.99 15.40 -13.05
N ILE A 20 -3.11 16.01 -13.45
CA ILE A 20 -3.83 16.96 -12.59
C ILE A 20 -4.31 16.27 -11.31
N ILE A 21 -4.93 15.09 -11.41
CA ILE A 21 -5.34 14.31 -10.25
C ILE A 21 -4.13 13.97 -9.36
N THR A 22 -3.01 13.57 -9.97
CA THR A 22 -1.80 13.18 -9.23
C THR A 22 -1.22 14.35 -8.43
N TYR A 23 -1.04 15.51 -9.05
CA TYR A 23 -0.53 16.71 -8.35
C TYR A 23 -1.51 17.27 -7.33
N LEU A 24 -2.82 17.25 -7.60
CA LEU A 24 -3.82 17.58 -6.58
C LEU A 24 -3.75 16.63 -5.38
N PHE A 25 -3.59 15.32 -5.61
CA PHE A 25 -3.44 14.35 -4.54
C PHE A 25 -2.17 14.61 -3.71
N LEU A 26 -1.04 14.95 -4.36
CA LEU A 26 0.20 15.33 -3.68
C LEU A 26 0.02 16.56 -2.78
N ASP A 27 -0.62 17.61 -3.30
CA ASP A 27 -0.89 18.83 -2.53
C ASP A 27 -1.82 18.55 -1.34
N LEU A 28 -2.83 17.70 -1.54
CA LEU A 28 -3.76 17.31 -0.48
C LEU A 28 -3.11 16.45 0.62
N LEU A 29 -2.07 15.67 0.31
CA LEU A 29 -1.32 14.91 1.33
C LEU A 29 -0.65 15.82 2.37
N GLU A 30 -0.28 17.04 1.97
CA GLU A 30 0.35 18.04 2.85
C GLU A 30 -0.62 18.60 3.91
N LEU A 31 -1.93 18.41 3.74
CA LEU A 31 -2.95 18.89 4.70
C LEU A 31 -2.94 18.11 6.03
N GLY A 32 -2.23 16.99 6.12
CA GLY A 32 -2.20 16.16 7.33
C GLY A 32 -3.54 15.47 7.61
N GLU A 33 -3.82 15.21 8.88
CA GLU A 33 -5.11 14.67 9.35
C GLU A 33 -6.08 15.82 9.62
N ALA A 34 -7.02 16.04 8.70
CA ALA A 34 -8.04 17.07 8.83
C ALA A 34 -9.37 16.59 8.23
N ASP A 35 -10.47 17.06 8.81
CA ASP A 35 -11.79 16.95 8.18
C ASP A 35 -11.84 17.90 6.97
N ILE A 36 -12.27 17.38 5.83
CA ILE A 36 -12.21 18.10 4.55
C ILE A 36 -13.63 18.41 4.06
N ILE A 37 -13.86 19.68 3.76
CA ILE A 37 -15.04 20.15 3.03
C ILE A 37 -14.57 20.64 1.66
N ALA A 38 -14.97 19.93 0.60
CA ALA A 38 -14.67 20.28 -0.77
C ALA A 38 -15.88 20.99 -1.41
N ASP A 39 -15.77 22.29 -1.64
CA ASP A 39 -16.80 23.06 -2.36
C ASP A 39 -16.61 22.91 -3.87
N ILE A 40 -17.59 22.32 -4.54
CA ILE A 40 -17.58 22.11 -5.99
C ILE A 40 -18.58 23.01 -6.74
N SER A 41 -19.20 23.96 -6.04
CA SER A 41 -20.30 24.78 -6.57
C SER A 41 -19.90 25.69 -7.74
N THR A 42 -18.65 26.16 -7.79
CA THR A 42 -18.16 27.10 -8.82
C THR A 42 -17.08 26.53 -9.72
N GLY A 43 -16.73 25.25 -9.56
CA GLY A 43 -15.66 24.61 -10.30
C GLY A 43 -16.04 24.29 -11.75
N GLN A 44 -15.11 24.45 -12.70
CA GLN A 44 -15.32 23.91 -14.04
C GLN A 44 -15.30 22.38 -13.99
N ASN A 45 -16.21 21.74 -14.73
CA ASN A 45 -16.46 20.29 -14.69
C ASN A 45 -15.19 19.42 -14.64
N PHE A 46 -14.20 19.73 -15.48
CA PHE A 46 -12.97 18.94 -15.57
C PHE A 46 -12.13 18.99 -14.28
N TYR A 47 -12.02 20.15 -13.63
CA TYR A 47 -11.30 20.28 -12.36
C TYR A 47 -12.09 19.73 -11.17
N VAL A 48 -13.41 19.81 -11.21
CA VAL A 48 -14.28 19.17 -10.20
C VAL A 48 -14.05 17.66 -10.21
N VAL A 49 -14.07 17.03 -11.39
CA VAL A 49 -13.77 15.59 -11.52
C VAL A 49 -12.38 15.27 -10.98
N ALA A 50 -11.37 16.08 -11.35
CA ALA A 50 -10.00 15.85 -10.89
C ALA A 50 -9.86 15.94 -9.36
N LEU A 51 -10.51 16.95 -8.75
CA LEU A 51 -10.52 17.13 -7.29
C LEU A 51 -11.20 15.96 -6.58
N LEU A 52 -12.39 15.54 -7.06
CA LEU A 52 -13.13 14.42 -6.44
C LEU A 52 -12.33 13.11 -6.52
N GLU A 53 -11.65 12.85 -7.62
CA GLU A 53 -10.77 11.67 -7.75
C GLU A 53 -9.54 11.76 -6.83
N ALA A 54 -8.90 12.93 -6.73
CA ALA A 54 -7.78 13.15 -5.83
C ALA A 54 -8.19 12.97 -4.35
N LEU A 55 -9.36 13.47 -3.96
CA LEU A 55 -9.93 13.28 -2.62
C LEU A 55 -10.24 11.81 -2.33
N ARG A 56 -10.77 11.06 -3.32
CA ARG A 56 -10.95 9.61 -3.19
C ARG A 56 -9.63 8.89 -2.95
N HIS A 57 -8.57 9.25 -3.68
CA HIS A 57 -7.24 8.68 -3.46
C HIS A 57 -6.69 9.02 -2.07
N LEU A 58 -6.87 10.26 -1.59
CA LEU A 58 -6.52 10.66 -0.23
C LEU A 58 -7.27 9.86 0.83
N LEU A 59 -8.58 9.70 0.67
CA LEU A 59 -9.41 8.88 1.55
C LEU A 59 -8.89 7.43 1.62
N VAL A 60 -8.60 6.81 0.47
CA VAL A 60 -8.04 5.45 0.44
C VAL A 60 -6.67 5.40 1.11
N TYR A 61 -5.80 6.37 0.84
CA TYR A 61 -4.48 6.48 1.47
C TYR A 61 -4.58 6.51 3.00
N ARG A 62 -5.41 7.41 3.55
CA ARG A 62 -5.61 7.55 5.00
C ARG A 62 -6.23 6.31 5.63
N LYS A 63 -7.18 5.68 4.95
CA LYS A 63 -7.79 4.43 5.42
C LYS A 63 -6.80 3.26 5.42
N LEU A 64 -5.87 3.20 4.48
CA LEU A 64 -4.81 2.19 4.45
C LEU A 64 -3.75 2.44 5.52
N GLU A 65 -3.40 3.71 5.75
CA GLU A 65 -2.48 4.15 6.81
C GLU A 65 -2.96 3.70 8.21
N HIS A 66 -4.27 3.64 8.43
CA HIS A 66 -4.88 3.21 9.70
C HIS A 66 -5.73 1.94 9.55
N ILE A 67 -5.39 1.05 8.62
CA ILE A 67 -6.25 -0.13 8.34
C ILE A 67 -6.38 -1.07 9.55
N LEU A 68 -5.39 -1.09 10.44
CA LEU A 68 -5.39 -1.90 11.67
C LEU A 68 -5.92 -1.17 12.91
N ASP A 69 -6.12 0.15 12.86
CA ASP A 69 -6.59 0.98 13.97
C ASP A 69 -8.03 1.48 13.79
N GLY A 70 -8.54 1.41 12.57
CA GLY A 70 -9.75 2.11 12.17
C GLY A 70 -9.48 3.58 11.83
N HIS A 71 -10.38 4.18 11.07
CA HIS A 71 -10.27 5.56 10.61
C HIS A 71 -11.48 6.37 11.03
N ARG A 72 -11.28 7.66 11.30
CA ARG A 72 -12.35 8.61 11.67
C ARG A 72 -12.16 9.97 10.98
N LEU A 73 -11.87 9.97 9.68
CA LEU A 73 -11.84 11.22 8.90
C LEU A 73 -13.19 11.42 8.21
N SER A 74 -13.75 12.63 8.33
CA SER A 74 -14.97 13.04 7.61
C SER A 74 -14.62 13.82 6.36
N PHE A 75 -15.18 13.40 5.22
CA PHE A 75 -15.06 14.11 3.95
C PHE A 75 -16.45 14.50 3.48
N LYS A 76 -16.64 15.79 3.21
CA LYS A 76 -17.92 16.35 2.75
C LYS A 76 -17.73 17.11 1.45
N ILE A 77 -18.69 16.98 0.56
CA ILE A 77 -18.85 17.86 -0.61
C ILE A 77 -19.86 18.93 -0.24
N SER A 78 -19.54 20.18 -0.57
CA SER A 78 -20.48 21.29 -0.57
C SER A 78 -20.93 21.58 -2.02
N THR A 79 -22.24 21.71 -2.23
CA THR A 79 -22.86 22.09 -3.52
C THR A 79 -23.92 23.17 -3.33
N ILE A 80 -24.14 23.97 -4.37
CA ILE A 80 -25.25 24.94 -4.42
C ILE A 80 -26.36 24.38 -5.31
N THR A 81 -27.58 24.26 -4.76
CA THR A 81 -28.76 23.73 -5.47
C THR A 81 -29.97 24.63 -5.24
N PRO A 82 -30.57 25.27 -6.26
CA PRO A 82 -30.26 25.20 -7.69
C PRO A 82 -29.02 26.02 -8.07
N PRO A 83 -28.43 25.80 -9.27
CA PRO A 83 -27.29 26.59 -9.75
C PRO A 83 -27.61 28.08 -9.69
N ALA A 84 -26.63 28.88 -9.23
CA ALA A 84 -26.80 30.34 -9.17
C ALA A 84 -27.16 30.89 -10.55
N THR A 85 -28.39 31.40 -10.68
CA THR A 85 -28.83 32.11 -11.89
C THR A 85 -28.37 33.56 -11.78
N ALA A 86 -27.71 34.06 -12.83
CA ALA A 86 -27.44 35.48 -12.94
C ALA A 86 -28.79 36.21 -12.97
N ARG A 87 -29.09 37.02 -11.95
CA ARG A 87 -30.19 37.98 -12.00
C ARG A 87 -29.60 39.33 -12.45
N ASP A 88 -30.22 39.94 -13.44
CA ASP A 88 -29.79 41.24 -13.95
C ASP A 88 -30.12 42.41 -13.00
N GLU A 89 -31.07 42.24 -12.06
CA GLU A 89 -31.45 43.28 -11.11
C GLU A 89 -31.79 42.72 -9.71
N GLY A 90 -31.23 43.35 -8.66
CA GLY A 90 -31.52 43.08 -7.25
C GLY A 90 -30.33 42.53 -6.42
N PRO A 91 -30.37 42.63 -5.08
CA PRO A 91 -29.35 42.02 -4.23
C PRO A 91 -29.41 40.48 -4.34
N PRO A 92 -28.27 39.79 -4.26
CA PRO A 92 -28.22 38.33 -4.37
C PRO A 92 -29.03 37.67 -3.25
N GLU A 93 -29.97 36.79 -3.62
CA GLU A 93 -30.69 35.96 -2.65
C GLU A 93 -29.73 34.90 -2.06
N PRO A 94 -29.82 34.61 -0.75
CA PRO A 94 -29.07 33.52 -0.13
C PRO A 94 -29.34 32.20 -0.86
N GLN A 95 -28.28 31.56 -1.34
CA GLN A 95 -28.36 30.24 -1.96
C GLN A 95 -28.19 29.16 -0.89
N PRO A 96 -29.03 28.11 -0.87
CA PRO A 96 -28.81 27.00 0.04
C PRO A 96 -27.55 26.23 -0.35
N VAL A 97 -26.80 25.82 0.68
CA VAL A 97 -25.59 25.01 0.55
C VAL A 97 -25.89 23.62 1.10
N ASP A 98 -25.81 22.62 0.23
CA ASP A 98 -26.00 21.22 0.59
C ASP A 98 -24.66 20.58 0.92
N PHE A 99 -24.64 19.74 1.96
CA PHE A 99 -23.48 18.93 2.32
C PHE A 99 -23.77 17.45 2.11
N SER A 100 -22.90 16.78 1.38
CA SER A 100 -22.97 15.33 1.17
C SER A 100 -21.70 14.66 1.66
N GLU A 101 -21.81 13.61 2.48
CA GLU A 101 -20.66 12.82 2.90
C GLU A 101 -20.13 11.98 1.74
N ILE A 102 -18.81 11.98 1.56
CA ILE A 102 -18.12 11.01 0.70
C ILE A 102 -17.51 9.95 1.58
N ASP A 103 -17.78 8.69 1.23
CA ASP A 103 -17.01 7.59 1.76
C ASP A 103 -16.50 6.66 0.64
N VAL A 104 -15.37 6.01 0.90
CA VAL A 104 -14.80 4.98 0.03
C VAL A 104 -14.57 3.70 0.83
N LYS A 105 -15.04 2.58 0.29
CA LYS A 105 -14.75 1.27 0.86
C LYS A 105 -13.32 0.88 0.50
N VAL A 106 -12.52 0.54 1.51
CA VAL A 106 -11.15 0.02 1.35
C VAL A 106 -11.15 -1.46 1.68
N PHE A 107 -10.48 -2.23 0.84
CA PHE A 107 -10.28 -3.66 1.01
C PHE A 107 -8.81 -3.92 1.34
N PHE A 108 -8.53 -4.97 2.11
CA PHE A 108 -7.17 -5.45 2.32
C PHE A 108 -6.67 -6.18 1.06
N GLU A 109 -6.17 -5.39 0.11
CA GLU A 109 -5.61 -5.81 -1.17
C GLU A 109 -4.31 -5.05 -1.43
N TYR A 110 -3.32 -5.74 -2.02
CA TYR A 110 -2.07 -5.09 -2.37
C TYR A 110 -2.26 -4.16 -3.59
N PRO A 111 -1.82 -2.89 -3.54
CA PRO A 111 -2.10 -1.91 -4.60
C PRO A 111 -1.56 -2.28 -5.99
N PHE A 112 -0.55 -3.14 -6.06
CA PHE A 112 -0.05 -3.69 -7.32
C PHE A 112 -0.64 -5.07 -7.57
N ARG A 113 -1.45 -5.22 -8.62
CA ARG A 113 -2.04 -6.51 -8.97
C ARG A 113 -0.97 -7.53 -9.37
N SER A 114 -1.03 -8.71 -8.75
CA SER A 114 -0.34 -9.89 -9.25
C SER A 114 -0.95 -10.33 -10.57
N THR A 115 -0.11 -10.71 -11.54
CA THR A 115 -0.61 -11.31 -12.78
C THR A 115 -0.85 -12.81 -12.54
N PRO A 116 -1.77 -13.47 -13.28
CA PRO A 116 -1.97 -14.91 -13.18
C PRO A 116 -0.72 -15.76 -13.47
N ARG A 117 0.37 -15.16 -13.98
CA ARG A 117 1.62 -15.83 -14.35
C ARG A 117 2.81 -15.46 -13.45
N GLY A 118 2.59 -14.76 -12.34
CA GLY A 118 3.65 -14.45 -11.39
C GLY A 118 3.39 -13.22 -10.54
N ALA A 119 4.26 -13.06 -9.54
CA ALA A 119 4.28 -11.92 -8.65
C ALA A 119 4.22 -10.61 -9.45
N GLY A 120 3.26 -9.73 -9.13
CA GLY A 120 3.11 -8.44 -9.82
C GLY A 120 4.45 -7.70 -9.89
N LYS A 121 4.81 -7.18 -11.07
CA LYS A 121 6.06 -6.44 -11.26
C LYS A 121 6.05 -5.22 -10.33
N ILE A 122 7.05 -5.10 -9.46
CA ILE A 122 7.29 -3.88 -8.69
C ILE A 122 7.61 -2.76 -9.68
N VAL A 123 6.99 -1.59 -9.47
CA VAL A 123 7.14 -0.40 -10.30
C VAL A 123 8.61 -0.04 -10.54
N SER A 124 8.94 0.39 -11.75
CA SER A 124 10.25 0.93 -12.12
C SER A 124 10.20 2.45 -12.32
N LEU A 125 11.34 3.14 -12.29
CA LEU A 125 11.40 4.61 -12.44
C LEU A 125 10.65 5.11 -13.69
N GLY A 126 10.80 4.41 -14.81
CA GLY A 126 10.12 4.79 -16.05
C GLY A 126 8.62 4.52 -16.11
N ASP A 127 8.08 3.79 -15.14
CA ASP A 127 6.64 3.55 -15.02
C ASP A 127 5.90 4.78 -14.44
N TYR A 128 6.59 5.71 -13.78
CA TYR A 128 5.98 6.96 -13.30
C TYR A 128 5.73 8.00 -14.41
N VAL A 129 6.44 7.87 -15.54
CA VAL A 129 6.25 8.75 -16.70
C VAL A 129 5.14 8.20 -17.57
N SER A 130 4.16 9.04 -17.94
CA SER A 130 3.00 8.61 -18.72
C SER A 130 3.41 8.04 -20.08
N LYS A 131 2.74 6.95 -20.49
CA LYS A 131 2.93 6.34 -21.82
C LYS A 131 2.33 7.18 -22.95
N ASN A 132 1.52 8.19 -22.62
CA ASN A 132 0.91 9.09 -23.59
C ASN A 132 1.88 10.17 -24.10
N LEU A 133 3.07 10.28 -23.50
CA LEU A 133 4.12 11.18 -23.96
C LEU A 133 4.78 10.64 -25.22
N ASN A 134 5.29 11.57 -26.04
CA ASN A 134 6.17 11.24 -27.15
C ASN A 134 7.37 10.40 -26.65
N GLU A 135 7.72 9.34 -27.39
CA GLU A 135 8.71 8.35 -26.96
C GLU A 135 10.11 8.94 -26.73
N ASP A 136 10.56 9.87 -27.56
CA ASP A 136 11.88 10.49 -27.42
C ASP A 136 11.96 11.31 -26.13
N ILE A 137 10.96 12.17 -25.91
CA ILE A 137 10.84 12.97 -24.69
C ILE A 137 10.76 12.06 -23.46
N ARG A 138 9.96 10.99 -23.55
CA ARG A 138 9.78 10.02 -22.47
C ARG A 138 11.11 9.32 -22.15
N ASN A 139 11.82 8.82 -23.15
CA ASN A 139 13.10 8.12 -22.96
C ASN A 139 14.17 9.02 -22.37
N ASP A 140 14.23 10.28 -22.79
CA ASP A 140 15.15 11.27 -22.21
C ASP A 140 14.90 11.48 -20.71
N ILE A 141 13.63 11.63 -20.31
CA ILE A 141 13.26 11.81 -18.90
C ILE A 141 13.54 10.54 -18.09
N ILE A 142 13.27 9.37 -18.66
CA ILE A 142 13.58 8.09 -18.01
C ILE A 142 15.09 7.96 -17.77
N ARG A 143 15.92 8.35 -18.74
CA ARG A 143 17.38 8.35 -18.60
C ARG A 143 17.81 9.27 -17.45
N GLU A 144 17.30 10.49 -17.41
CA GLU A 144 17.56 11.44 -16.31
C GLU A 144 17.15 10.88 -14.94
N LEU A 145 15.97 10.23 -14.87
CA LEU A 145 15.50 9.60 -13.64
C LEU A 145 16.41 8.46 -13.18
N VAL A 146 16.85 7.60 -14.10
CA VAL A 146 17.74 6.47 -13.79
C VAL A 146 19.10 6.98 -13.32
N GLU A 147 19.68 7.97 -14.00
CA GLU A 147 20.96 8.57 -13.62
C GLU A 147 20.92 9.18 -12.22
N ARG A 148 19.80 9.82 -11.86
CA ARG A 148 19.68 10.56 -10.60
C ARG A 148 19.17 9.75 -9.42
N PHE A 149 18.25 8.81 -9.67
CA PHE A 149 17.47 8.18 -8.61
C PHE A 149 17.61 6.66 -8.55
N SER A 150 18.38 6.00 -9.42
CA SER A 150 18.50 4.54 -9.43
C SER A 150 18.88 3.95 -8.06
N GLU A 151 19.96 4.44 -7.45
CA GLU A 151 20.42 3.97 -6.13
C GLU A 151 19.39 4.18 -5.01
N PRO A 152 18.88 5.41 -4.74
CA PRO A 152 17.88 5.58 -3.69
C PRO A 152 16.56 4.86 -4.00
N PHE A 153 16.25 4.63 -5.27
CA PHE A 153 15.03 3.92 -5.69
C PHE A 153 15.06 2.43 -5.32
N GLU A 154 16.22 1.81 -5.16
CA GLU A 154 16.31 0.42 -4.67
C GLU A 154 15.74 0.29 -3.25
N LYS A 155 15.95 1.28 -2.37
CA LYS A 155 15.33 1.29 -1.03
C LYS A 155 13.80 1.33 -1.08
N LEU A 156 13.24 2.11 -2.00
CA LEU A 156 11.79 2.13 -2.21
C LEU A 156 11.29 0.78 -2.73
N LYS A 157 12.01 0.15 -3.67
CA LYS A 157 11.66 -1.21 -4.13
C LYS A 157 11.71 -2.23 -2.99
N ASP A 158 12.70 -2.15 -2.11
CA ASP A 158 12.82 -3.03 -0.95
C ASP A 158 11.63 -2.86 0.01
N LEU A 159 11.19 -1.62 0.24
CA LEU A 159 9.98 -1.32 1.01
C LEU A 159 8.74 -1.92 0.36
N LEU A 160 8.55 -1.68 -0.94
CA LEU A 160 7.41 -2.23 -1.67
C LEU A 160 7.43 -3.77 -1.68
N ASN A 161 8.60 -4.40 -1.84
CA ASN A 161 8.71 -5.85 -1.80
C ASN A 161 8.40 -6.40 -0.40
N THR A 162 8.95 -5.78 0.65
CA THR A 162 8.67 -6.18 2.03
C THR A 162 7.20 -6.01 2.37
N CYS A 163 6.58 -4.90 1.95
CA CYS A 163 5.14 -4.69 2.09
C CYS A 163 4.33 -5.80 1.43
N ARG A 164 4.72 -6.22 0.21
CA ARG A 164 4.07 -7.31 -0.52
C ARG A 164 4.20 -8.65 0.21
N ILE A 165 5.39 -8.97 0.72
CA ILE A 165 5.64 -10.20 1.48
C ILE A 165 4.79 -10.21 2.76
N ALA A 166 4.77 -9.10 3.51
CA ALA A 166 3.96 -8.95 4.72
C ALA A 166 2.46 -9.05 4.42
N PHE A 167 1.98 -8.37 3.38
CA PHE A 167 0.61 -8.48 2.90
C PHE A 167 0.25 -9.95 2.59
N ASN A 168 1.09 -10.66 1.84
CA ASN A 168 0.83 -12.06 1.47
C ASN A 168 0.84 -12.98 2.70
N ALA A 169 1.73 -12.74 3.68
CA ALA A 169 1.75 -13.49 4.92
C ALA A 169 0.42 -13.34 5.68
N LEU A 170 -0.12 -12.13 5.79
CA LEU A 170 -1.43 -11.89 6.41
C LEU A 170 -2.57 -12.50 5.60
N LYS A 171 -2.61 -12.22 4.29
CA LYS A 171 -3.67 -12.66 3.38
C LYS A 171 -3.79 -14.18 3.37
N HIS A 172 -2.67 -14.90 3.42
CA HIS A 172 -2.58 -16.35 3.35
C HIS A 172 -2.27 -17.02 4.71
N ASN A 173 -2.57 -16.33 5.81
CA ASN A 173 -2.54 -16.86 7.16
C ASN A 173 -1.20 -17.45 7.62
N ALA A 174 -0.07 -16.77 7.43
CA ALA A 174 1.26 -17.23 7.85
C ALA A 174 1.87 -16.33 8.96
N PRO A 175 1.26 -16.28 10.16
CA PRO A 175 1.60 -15.29 11.19
C PRO A 175 3.01 -15.44 11.78
N LEU A 176 3.53 -16.67 11.90
CA LEU A 176 4.86 -16.92 12.46
C LEU A 176 5.97 -16.18 11.69
N CYS A 177 5.76 -15.86 10.40
CA CYS A 177 6.71 -15.11 9.59
C CYS A 177 7.05 -13.72 10.14
N PHE A 178 6.13 -13.08 10.88
CA PHE A 178 6.36 -11.74 11.46
C PHE A 178 7.32 -11.73 12.65
N TYR A 179 7.58 -12.91 13.24
CA TYR A 179 8.52 -13.08 14.34
C TYR A 179 9.96 -13.31 13.87
N HIS A 180 10.19 -13.38 12.55
CA HIS A 180 11.49 -13.66 11.93
C HIS A 180 11.89 -12.53 10.97
N ARG A 181 12.83 -11.67 11.40
CA ARG A 181 13.30 -10.50 10.63
C ARG A 181 13.94 -10.89 9.30
N GLU A 182 14.51 -12.09 9.22
CA GLU A 182 15.11 -12.65 8.02
C GLU A 182 14.07 -12.96 6.94
N ILE A 183 12.80 -13.14 7.32
CA ILE A 183 11.67 -13.36 6.41
C ILE A 183 10.96 -12.04 6.13
N ILE A 184 10.52 -11.32 7.18
CA ILE A 184 9.81 -10.04 7.08
C ILE A 184 10.52 -9.00 7.94
N ASN A 185 11.08 -7.98 7.27
CA ASN A 185 11.84 -6.93 7.93
C ASN A 185 11.15 -5.56 7.84
N LEU A 186 10.26 -5.27 8.79
CA LEU A 186 9.51 -4.00 8.79
C LEU A 186 10.31 -2.83 9.39
N ASN A 187 11.33 -3.08 10.22
CA ASN A 187 11.94 -2.03 11.05
C ASN A 187 13.12 -1.29 10.40
N ASP A 188 13.76 -1.87 9.38
CA ASP A 188 14.96 -1.27 8.77
C ASP A 188 14.66 -0.28 7.66
N LEU A 189 13.39 -0.13 7.31
CA LEU A 189 12.94 0.66 6.16
C LEU A 189 12.19 1.89 6.64
N SER A 190 12.60 3.06 6.15
CA SER A 190 12.00 4.33 6.53
C SER A 190 10.86 4.71 5.57
N VAL A 191 9.66 4.84 6.12
CA VAL A 191 8.47 5.35 5.40
C VAL A 191 8.69 6.79 4.93
N ASP A 192 9.25 7.64 5.78
CA ASP A 192 9.49 9.05 5.45
C ASP A 192 10.51 9.21 4.33
N GLU A 193 11.58 8.42 4.34
CA GLU A 193 12.57 8.40 3.23
C GLU A 193 11.89 8.00 1.91
N ALA A 194 11.03 6.98 1.93
CA ALA A 194 10.31 6.50 0.76
C ALA A 194 9.33 7.55 0.21
N LEU A 195 8.55 8.21 1.08
CA LEU A 195 7.64 9.30 0.69
C LEU A 195 8.40 10.49 0.11
N ASN A 196 9.48 10.92 0.77
CA ASN A 196 10.30 12.03 0.32
C ASN A 196 11.00 11.74 -1.01
N LEU A 197 11.45 10.50 -1.22
CA LEU A 197 12.01 10.08 -2.50
C LEU A 197 10.96 10.14 -3.62
N LEU A 198 9.76 9.61 -3.38
CA LEU A 198 8.68 9.64 -4.38
C LEU A 198 8.28 11.08 -4.72
N LYS A 199 8.13 11.96 -3.72
CA LYS A 199 7.92 13.40 -3.93
C LYS A 199 9.07 14.03 -4.72
N SER A 200 10.32 13.67 -4.44
CA SER A 200 11.51 14.19 -5.15
C SER A 200 11.54 13.77 -6.61
N ILE A 201 11.16 12.52 -6.92
CA ILE A 201 11.01 12.02 -8.29
C ILE A 201 9.96 12.84 -9.04
N LEU A 202 8.79 13.05 -8.43
CA LEU A 202 7.68 13.78 -9.06
C LEU A 202 7.98 15.26 -9.25
N ASN A 203 8.62 15.89 -8.26
CA ASN A 203 9.11 17.27 -8.37
C ASN A 203 10.16 17.41 -9.47
N HIS A 204 11.03 16.40 -9.63
CA HIS A 204 11.98 16.40 -10.75
C HIS A 204 11.25 16.33 -12.09
N ILE A 205 10.26 15.46 -12.24
CA ILE A 205 9.43 15.37 -13.46
C ILE A 205 8.74 16.70 -13.77
N GLU A 206 8.07 17.32 -12.78
CA GLU A 206 7.41 18.63 -12.92
C GLU A 206 8.39 19.75 -13.31
N SER A 207 9.63 19.71 -12.80
CA SER A 207 10.68 20.68 -13.13
C SER A 207 11.09 20.68 -14.60
N ARG A 208 10.77 19.60 -15.34
CA ARG A 208 11.06 19.47 -16.79
C ARG A 208 9.96 20.03 -17.68
N LYS A 209 8.96 20.71 -17.12
CA LYS A 209 7.96 21.44 -17.90
C LYS A 209 8.64 22.42 -18.86
N ARG A 210 8.11 22.51 -20.08
CA ARG A 210 8.63 23.36 -21.15
C ARG A 210 7.74 24.57 -21.32
N VAL A 211 8.36 25.74 -21.47
CA VAL A 211 7.65 26.96 -21.82
C VAL A 211 8.20 27.44 -23.15
N SER A 212 7.37 27.48 -24.18
CA SER A 212 7.71 28.01 -25.49
C SER A 212 6.83 29.21 -25.84
N ILE A 213 7.38 30.13 -26.63
CA ILE A 213 6.67 31.31 -27.13
C ILE A 213 6.65 31.23 -28.65
N GLU A 214 5.47 30.98 -29.20
CA GLU A 214 5.23 31.00 -30.64
C GLU A 214 4.92 32.45 -31.04
N LYS A 215 5.95 33.14 -31.54
CA LYS A 215 5.92 34.58 -31.82
C LYS A 215 4.85 34.97 -32.84
N ASP A 216 4.57 34.09 -33.78
CA ASP A 216 3.62 34.33 -34.86
C ASP A 216 2.16 34.21 -34.38
N GLU A 217 1.90 33.41 -33.34
CA GLU A 217 0.55 33.16 -32.81
C GLU A 217 0.24 33.91 -31.50
N ARG A 218 1.20 34.68 -30.99
CA ARG A 218 1.19 35.29 -29.64
C ARG A 218 0.82 34.26 -28.58
N LEU A 219 1.30 33.03 -28.75
CA LEU A 219 0.95 31.88 -27.93
C LEU A 219 2.11 31.55 -27.00
N VAL A 220 1.85 31.54 -25.70
CA VAL A 220 2.74 30.98 -24.69
C VAL A 220 2.24 29.57 -24.37
N LYS A 221 3.02 28.57 -24.74
CA LYS A 221 2.68 27.17 -24.50
C LYS A 221 3.44 26.67 -23.28
N VAL A 222 2.72 26.17 -22.30
CA VAL A 222 3.24 25.56 -21.07
C VAL A 222 2.95 24.07 -21.12
N GLU A 223 3.96 23.28 -21.45
CA GLU A 223 3.86 21.82 -21.62
C GLU A 223 4.41 21.12 -20.38
N ARG A 224 3.53 20.48 -19.60
CA ARG A 224 3.93 19.67 -18.45
C ARG A 224 4.27 18.25 -18.90
N ILE A 225 5.20 17.62 -18.19
CA ILE A 225 5.47 16.20 -18.37
C ILE A 225 4.36 15.41 -17.66
N MET A 226 3.65 14.60 -18.44
CA MET A 226 2.55 13.78 -17.94
C MET A 226 3.07 12.61 -17.10
N VAL A 227 2.38 12.32 -15.99
CA VAL A 227 2.73 11.25 -15.05
C VAL A 227 1.68 10.14 -15.05
N SER A 228 2.08 8.92 -14.69
CA SER A 228 1.17 7.79 -14.56
C SER A 228 0.47 7.83 -13.19
N ARG A 229 -0.79 8.30 -13.17
CA ARG A 229 -1.62 8.29 -11.95
C ARG A 229 -1.64 6.93 -11.28
N PHE A 230 -1.85 5.86 -12.05
CA PHE A 230 -1.92 4.49 -11.54
C PHE A 230 -0.66 4.11 -10.75
N ASN A 231 0.53 4.31 -11.33
CA ASN A 231 1.77 3.90 -10.66
C ASN A 231 2.12 4.81 -9.48
N VAL A 232 1.89 6.11 -9.60
CA VAL A 232 2.17 7.06 -8.52
C VAL A 232 1.26 6.80 -7.32
N VAL A 233 -0.06 6.79 -7.54
CA VAL A 233 -1.04 6.58 -6.46
C VAL A 233 -0.82 5.21 -5.81
N ASN A 234 -0.68 4.12 -6.58
CA ASN A 234 -0.48 2.80 -5.99
C ASN A 234 0.82 2.69 -5.16
N THR A 235 1.86 3.45 -5.52
CA THR A 235 3.08 3.51 -4.71
C THR A 235 2.79 4.20 -3.37
N PHE A 236 2.10 5.33 -3.36
CA PHE A 236 1.66 5.98 -2.11
C PHE A 236 0.76 5.07 -1.27
N LEU A 237 -0.20 4.38 -1.88
CA LEU A 237 -1.09 3.45 -1.17
C LEU A 237 -0.30 2.27 -0.57
N ALA A 238 0.71 1.75 -1.27
CA ALA A 238 1.54 0.67 -0.75
C ALA A 238 2.43 1.14 0.40
N ILE A 239 2.95 2.37 0.34
CA ILE A 239 3.69 2.98 1.46
C ILE A 239 2.76 3.19 2.66
N ALA A 240 1.52 3.66 2.46
CA ALA A 240 0.53 3.80 3.54
C ALA A 240 0.21 2.45 4.21
N LEU A 241 -0.01 1.41 3.41
CA LEU A 241 -0.21 0.06 3.93
C LEU A 241 1.02 -0.40 4.73
N PHE A 242 2.23 -0.22 4.18
CA PHE A 242 3.46 -0.58 4.86
C PHE A 242 3.59 0.13 6.22
N LYS A 243 3.27 1.43 6.29
CA LYS A 243 3.28 2.20 7.54
C LYS A 243 2.37 1.55 8.60
N SER A 244 1.13 1.24 8.24
CA SER A 244 0.20 0.57 9.17
C SER A 244 0.73 -0.78 9.66
N LEU A 245 1.30 -1.58 8.75
CA LEU A 245 1.92 -2.85 9.11
C LEU A 245 3.15 -2.65 10.01
N GLN A 246 4.02 -1.69 9.71
CA GLN A 246 5.21 -1.40 10.49
C GLN A 246 4.86 -1.00 11.93
N GLU A 247 3.89 -0.11 12.11
CA GLU A 247 3.45 0.37 13.42
C GLU A 247 2.88 -0.75 14.30
N LYS A 248 2.13 -1.69 13.71
CA LYS A 248 1.47 -2.78 14.46
C LYS A 248 2.28 -4.06 14.60
N LEU A 249 3.09 -4.38 13.61
CA LEU A 249 3.77 -5.68 13.51
C LEU A 249 5.28 -5.59 13.64
N GLY A 250 5.88 -4.40 13.54
CA GLY A 250 7.33 -4.22 13.58
C GLY A 250 7.97 -4.80 14.85
N GLY A 251 7.29 -4.68 15.99
CA GLY A 251 7.78 -5.16 17.29
C GLY A 251 7.89 -6.68 17.43
N LEU A 252 7.12 -7.46 16.65
CA LEU A 252 7.03 -8.93 16.84
C LEU A 252 8.37 -9.65 16.59
N SER A 253 9.18 -9.14 15.67
CA SER A 253 10.49 -9.70 15.33
C SER A 253 11.49 -9.73 16.50
N ALA A 254 11.25 -8.96 17.58
CA ALA A 254 12.08 -8.98 18.79
C ALA A 254 11.89 -10.25 19.63
N ILE A 255 10.74 -10.92 19.54
CA ILE A 255 10.40 -12.08 20.38
C ILE A 255 11.12 -13.35 19.89
N ARG A 256 11.29 -13.51 18.56
CA ARG A 256 11.90 -14.65 17.84
C ARG A 256 11.28 -16.04 18.03
N SER A 257 10.83 -16.38 19.23
CA SER A 257 10.23 -17.66 19.60
C SER A 257 8.97 -17.42 20.45
N PRO A 258 7.90 -16.93 19.82
CA PRO A 258 6.65 -16.66 20.51
C PRO A 258 6.00 -17.95 21.02
N THR A 259 5.19 -17.80 22.06
CA THR A 259 4.25 -18.83 22.48
C THR A 259 3.10 -18.94 21.49
N LEU A 260 2.45 -20.10 21.44
CA LEU A 260 1.27 -20.27 20.62
C LEU A 260 0.12 -19.33 21.01
N SER A 261 -0.02 -19.01 22.30
CA SER A 261 -1.05 -18.06 22.76
C SER A 261 -0.75 -16.63 22.30
N GLU A 262 0.51 -16.19 22.35
CA GLU A 262 0.91 -14.87 21.82
C GLU A 262 0.60 -14.75 20.31
N ILE A 263 0.82 -15.81 19.53
CA ILE A 263 0.46 -15.84 18.10
C ILE A 263 -1.06 -15.74 17.93
N GLU A 264 -1.82 -16.56 18.66
CA GLU A 264 -3.28 -16.64 18.57
C GLU A 264 -3.93 -15.29 18.89
N GLU A 265 -3.59 -14.71 20.04
CA GLU A 265 -4.14 -13.43 20.51
C GLU A 265 -3.77 -12.27 19.57
N SER A 266 -2.49 -12.16 19.20
CA SER A 266 -2.03 -11.05 18.35
C SER A 266 -2.70 -11.07 16.97
N PHE A 267 -2.82 -12.26 16.35
CA PHE A 267 -3.34 -12.36 14.99
C PHE A 267 -4.86 -12.47 14.92
N GLU A 268 -5.55 -12.86 15.98
CA GLU A 268 -7.01 -12.73 16.05
C GLU A 268 -7.44 -11.27 15.91
N GLU A 269 -6.83 -10.36 16.67
CA GLU A 269 -7.12 -8.93 16.60
C GLU A 269 -6.84 -8.36 15.19
N ILE A 270 -5.68 -8.70 14.62
CA ILE A 270 -5.25 -8.24 13.30
C ILE A 270 -6.19 -8.76 12.20
N TYR A 271 -6.51 -10.06 12.21
CA TYR A 271 -7.40 -10.63 11.20
C TYR A 271 -8.82 -10.06 11.31
N ASN A 272 -9.30 -9.78 12.51
CA ASN A 272 -10.59 -9.12 12.69
C ASN A 272 -10.58 -7.70 12.10
N ALA A 273 -9.53 -6.92 12.36
CA ALA A 273 -9.37 -5.58 11.78
C ALA A 273 -9.30 -5.59 10.24
N LEU A 274 -8.65 -6.60 9.66
CA LEU A 274 -8.49 -6.74 8.21
C LEU A 274 -9.69 -7.41 7.50
N GLY A 275 -10.69 -7.88 8.24
CA GLY A 275 -11.81 -8.64 7.66
C GLY A 275 -11.41 -10.03 7.16
N LEU A 276 -10.46 -10.68 7.83
CA LEU A 276 -9.91 -12.00 7.53
C LEU A 276 -10.33 -13.06 8.57
N GLN A 277 -11.57 -13.02 9.05
CA GLN A 277 -12.03 -13.84 10.19
C GLN A 277 -11.87 -15.36 9.98
N LEU A 278 -11.91 -15.83 8.73
CA LEU A 278 -11.65 -17.24 8.41
C LEU A 278 -10.22 -17.66 8.77
N ASN A 279 -9.23 -16.76 8.66
CA ASN A 279 -7.84 -17.04 8.99
C ASN A 279 -7.70 -17.35 10.49
N THR A 280 -8.45 -16.67 11.36
CA THR A 280 -8.50 -16.95 12.80
C THR A 280 -8.93 -18.40 13.06
N VAL A 281 -9.99 -18.88 12.40
CA VAL A 281 -10.51 -20.25 12.58
C VAL A 281 -9.47 -21.29 12.17
N PHE A 282 -8.81 -21.09 11.02
CA PHE A 282 -7.76 -22.01 10.56
C PHE A 282 -6.55 -21.97 11.48
N LEU A 283 -6.12 -20.79 11.92
CA LEU A 283 -4.98 -20.62 12.82
C LEU A 283 -5.22 -21.32 14.16
N SER A 284 -6.37 -21.10 14.80
CA SER A 284 -6.71 -21.74 16.09
C SER A 284 -6.72 -23.27 15.99
N LYS A 285 -7.17 -23.83 14.85
CA LYS A 285 -7.09 -25.28 14.62
C LYS A 285 -5.64 -25.77 14.57
N GLU A 286 -4.79 -25.13 13.75
CA GLU A 286 -3.38 -25.54 13.61
C GLU A 286 -2.63 -25.38 14.95
N ILE A 287 -2.92 -24.30 15.70
CA ILE A 287 -2.39 -24.09 17.05
C ILE A 287 -2.83 -25.20 18.01
N SER A 288 -4.10 -25.61 17.98
CA SER A 288 -4.60 -26.71 18.82
C SER A 288 -3.92 -28.04 18.48
N ASP A 289 -3.71 -28.33 17.20
CA ASP A 289 -3.04 -29.55 16.75
C ASP A 289 -1.55 -29.55 17.20
N LEU A 290 -0.88 -28.39 17.12
CA LEU A 290 0.51 -28.22 17.56
C LEU A 290 0.64 -28.30 19.09
N ARG A 291 -0.28 -27.68 19.85
CA ARG A 291 -0.34 -27.83 21.33
C ARG A 291 -0.40 -29.30 21.74
N ARG A 292 -1.28 -30.08 21.11
CA ARG A 292 -1.42 -31.53 21.39
C ARG A 292 -0.14 -32.31 21.06
N ALA A 293 0.55 -31.97 19.97
CA ALA A 293 1.83 -32.60 19.64
C ALA A 293 2.93 -32.29 20.68
N ALA A 294 2.90 -31.10 21.25
CA ALA A 294 3.86 -30.64 22.25
C ALA A 294 3.62 -31.19 23.67
N GLU A 295 2.45 -31.77 23.98
CA GLU A 295 2.13 -32.31 25.32
C GLU A 295 3.11 -33.38 25.80
N TYR A 296 3.74 -34.09 24.87
CA TYR A 296 4.68 -35.20 25.13
C TYR A 296 6.15 -34.75 25.17
N LEU A 297 6.42 -33.47 24.92
CA LEU A 297 7.75 -32.88 25.08
C LEU A 297 8.05 -32.71 26.56
N ARG A 298 9.29 -33.00 26.93
CA ARG A 298 9.83 -32.62 28.24
C ARG A 298 10.05 -31.12 28.28
N ASP A 299 10.10 -30.58 29.48
CA ASP A 299 10.43 -29.16 29.66
C ASP A 299 11.87 -28.88 29.17
N GLY A 300 12.02 -27.79 28.41
CA GLY A 300 13.24 -27.41 27.69
C GLY A 300 13.54 -28.23 26.43
N GLU A 301 12.74 -29.25 26.09
CA GLU A 301 12.93 -30.05 24.88
C GLU A 301 12.42 -29.29 23.64
N GLU A 302 13.28 -29.19 22.61
CA GLU A 302 12.96 -28.62 21.31
C GLU A 302 13.10 -29.70 20.24
N LEU A 303 12.08 -29.87 19.40
CA LEU A 303 12.06 -30.82 18.29
C LEU A 303 11.43 -30.19 17.06
N LEU A 304 11.68 -30.79 15.90
CA LEU A 304 10.91 -30.50 14.70
C LEU A 304 9.45 -30.96 14.89
N TYR A 305 8.49 -30.20 14.36
CA TYR A 305 7.07 -30.52 14.52
C TYR A 305 6.71 -31.92 13.99
N ALA A 306 7.29 -32.35 12.86
CA ALA A 306 7.15 -33.72 12.35
C ALA A 306 7.60 -34.81 13.35
N GLU A 307 8.67 -34.54 14.11
CA GLU A 307 9.21 -35.45 15.12
C GLU A 307 8.33 -35.49 16.36
N ALA A 308 7.80 -34.34 16.80
CA ALA A 308 6.83 -34.25 17.88
C ALA A 308 5.55 -35.04 17.54
N LEU A 309 5.03 -34.92 16.32
CA LEU A 309 3.89 -35.73 15.85
C LEU A 309 4.20 -37.22 15.78
N SER A 310 5.41 -37.59 15.38
CA SER A 310 5.81 -39.00 15.30
C SER A 310 5.75 -39.69 16.67
N ARG A 311 5.93 -38.95 17.77
CA ARG A 311 5.75 -39.48 19.14
C ARG A 311 4.29 -39.81 19.47
N LEU A 312 3.33 -39.18 18.80
CA LEU A 312 1.90 -39.51 18.88
C LEU A 312 1.51 -40.74 18.04
N GLY A 313 2.46 -41.37 17.35
CA GLY A 313 2.17 -42.41 16.36
C GLY A 313 1.67 -41.87 15.01
N ASN A 314 1.64 -40.54 14.85
CA ASN A 314 1.24 -39.88 13.60
C ASN A 314 2.49 -39.49 12.81
N LYS A 315 2.82 -40.25 11.76
CA LYS A 315 3.87 -39.84 10.82
C LYS A 315 3.25 -39.02 9.69
N PRO A 316 3.51 -37.69 9.62
CA PRO A 316 3.08 -36.93 8.47
C PRO A 316 3.77 -37.47 7.20
N GLY A 317 3.00 -37.57 6.12
CA GLY A 317 3.55 -37.91 4.81
C GLY A 317 4.35 -36.74 4.25
N ARG A 318 5.33 -37.03 3.39
CA ARG A 318 6.12 -35.96 2.73
C ARG A 318 5.20 -35.16 1.80
N PRO A 319 5.15 -33.82 1.90
CA PRO A 319 4.26 -33.02 1.08
C PRO A 319 4.67 -33.10 -0.40
N GLN A 320 3.70 -33.36 -1.29
CA GLN A 320 3.92 -33.31 -2.74
C GLN A 320 4.14 -31.86 -3.22
N ASP A 321 3.48 -30.90 -2.58
CA ASP A 321 3.60 -29.47 -2.86
C ASP A 321 3.88 -28.73 -1.54
N PRO A 322 5.17 -28.50 -1.20
CA PRO A 322 5.56 -27.85 0.05
C PRO A 322 5.00 -26.42 0.19
N LYS A 323 4.84 -25.68 -0.91
CA LYS A 323 4.31 -24.31 -0.88
C LYS A 323 2.81 -24.31 -0.60
N ARG A 324 2.05 -25.22 -1.22
CA ARG A 324 0.63 -25.39 -0.88
C ARG A 324 0.43 -25.81 0.56
N ASN A 325 1.29 -26.72 1.02
CA ASN A 325 1.24 -27.20 2.40
C ASN A 325 1.51 -26.06 3.40
N PHE A 326 2.48 -25.19 3.09
CA PHE A 326 2.78 -24.00 3.88
C PHE A 326 1.55 -23.14 4.14
N PHE A 327 0.83 -22.74 3.08
CA PHE A 327 -0.36 -21.90 3.26
C PHE A 327 -1.57 -22.67 3.83
N ALA A 328 -1.69 -23.97 3.57
CA ALA A 328 -2.77 -24.79 4.11
C ALA A 328 -2.68 -24.99 5.63
N HIS A 329 -1.45 -24.99 6.18
CA HIS A 329 -1.17 -25.18 7.61
C HIS A 329 -0.88 -23.86 8.34
N ALA A 330 -1.42 -22.74 7.84
CA ALA A 330 -1.20 -21.42 8.42
C ALA A 330 0.29 -21.06 8.62
N GLY A 331 1.16 -21.54 7.74
CA GLY A 331 2.61 -21.43 7.87
C GLY A 331 3.25 -22.29 8.96
N LEU A 332 2.51 -23.07 9.75
CA LEU A 332 2.99 -23.93 10.85
C LEU A 332 3.26 -25.36 10.37
N THR A 333 4.13 -25.51 9.38
CA THR A 333 4.37 -26.81 8.72
C THR A 333 5.29 -27.75 9.49
N TYR A 334 5.10 -29.04 9.26
CA TYR A 334 5.81 -30.13 9.94
C TYR A 334 7.33 -30.12 9.72
N ASP A 335 7.78 -29.69 8.54
CA ASP A 335 9.16 -29.81 8.08
C ASP A 335 9.98 -28.53 8.28
N GLU A 336 9.35 -27.45 8.75
CA GLU A 336 10.00 -26.13 8.91
C GLU A 336 9.85 -25.54 10.32
N THR A 337 8.89 -26.03 11.11
CA THR A 337 8.54 -25.46 12.43
C THR A 337 9.18 -26.27 13.56
N LEU A 338 9.99 -25.59 14.37
CA LEU A 338 10.51 -26.11 15.64
C LEU A 338 9.53 -25.81 16.75
N VAL A 339 9.35 -26.78 17.63
CA VAL A 339 8.43 -26.74 18.77
C VAL A 339 9.22 -27.00 20.03
N ARG A 340 9.12 -26.09 20.98
CA ARG A 340 9.78 -26.17 22.28
C ARG A 340 8.78 -26.02 23.40
N ARG A 341 8.87 -26.84 24.44
CA ARG A 341 8.07 -26.69 25.66
C ARG A 341 8.91 -26.03 26.74
N ASP A 342 8.45 -24.90 27.28
CA ASP A 342 9.11 -24.20 28.39
C ASP A 342 8.07 -23.81 29.44
N ASN A 343 8.25 -24.24 30.69
CA ASN A 343 7.38 -23.97 31.83
C ASN A 343 5.88 -24.25 31.58
N GLY A 344 5.58 -25.27 30.77
CA GLY A 344 4.20 -25.64 30.41
C GLY A 344 3.63 -24.86 29.22
N GLU A 345 4.33 -23.86 28.69
CA GLU A 345 3.99 -23.16 27.46
C GLU A 345 4.69 -23.80 26.26
N VAL A 346 4.09 -23.63 25.08
CA VAL A 346 4.63 -24.12 23.81
C VAL A 346 5.09 -22.94 22.99
N ARG A 347 6.39 -22.89 22.73
CA ARG A 347 7.05 -21.89 21.88
C ARG A 347 7.36 -22.48 20.52
N VAL A 348 7.27 -21.64 19.49
CA VAL A 348 7.50 -22.05 18.11
C VAL A 348 8.40 -21.07 17.38
N ARG A 349 9.18 -21.60 16.45
CA ARG A 349 10.04 -20.81 15.54
C ARG A 349 10.32 -21.60 14.28
N TYR A 350 10.67 -20.91 13.20
CA TYR A 350 11.17 -21.57 12.01
C TYR A 350 12.63 -22.01 12.15
N GLN A 351 12.99 -23.08 11.46
CA GLN A 351 14.39 -23.43 11.21
C GLN A 351 15.08 -22.38 10.34
N GLU A 352 16.31 -22.01 10.69
CA GLU A 352 17.05 -20.93 10.02
C GLU A 352 17.35 -21.21 8.55
N ASP A 353 17.61 -22.46 8.19
CA ASP A 353 17.87 -22.90 6.82
C ASP A 353 16.64 -22.78 5.90
N CYS A 354 15.44 -22.63 6.48
CA CYS A 354 14.20 -22.53 5.74
C CYS A 354 13.77 -21.08 5.45
N TYR A 355 14.42 -20.05 6.01
CA TYR A 355 13.97 -18.66 5.89
C TYR A 355 13.90 -18.18 4.43
N GLY A 356 14.93 -18.45 3.62
CA GLY A 356 14.95 -18.08 2.21
C GLY A 356 13.85 -18.76 1.39
N LYS A 357 13.55 -20.02 1.71
CA LYS A 357 12.47 -20.80 1.09
C LYS A 357 11.10 -20.23 1.44
N ILE A 358 10.84 -19.94 2.72
CA ILE A 358 9.58 -19.35 3.19
C ILE A 358 9.38 -17.96 2.57
N LYS A 359 10.41 -17.13 2.54
CA LYS A 359 10.38 -15.82 1.87
C LYS A 359 9.99 -15.96 0.40
N GLY A 360 10.57 -16.93 -0.31
CA GLY A 360 10.22 -17.23 -1.70
C GLY A 360 8.74 -17.64 -1.89
N TYR A 361 8.13 -18.33 -0.91
CA TYR A 361 6.70 -18.65 -0.94
C TYR A 361 5.81 -17.40 -0.83
N LEU A 362 6.22 -16.45 0.01
CA LEU A 362 5.50 -15.20 0.25
C LEU A 362 5.68 -14.19 -0.89
N GLU A 363 6.80 -14.21 -1.63
CA GLU A 363 7.02 -13.30 -2.76
C GLU A 363 6.07 -13.58 -3.94
N ALA A 364 5.72 -14.84 -4.13
CA ALA A 364 4.79 -15.28 -5.15
C ALA A 364 3.90 -16.37 -4.53
N PRO A 365 2.75 -16.05 -3.91
CA PRO A 365 1.81 -17.05 -3.39
C PRO A 365 1.19 -17.88 -4.53
N LEU A 366 0.43 -18.94 -4.20
CA LEU A 366 -0.15 -19.86 -5.20
C LEU A 366 -1.26 -19.21 -6.04
#